data_AF-A0AAE1RGT7-F1
#
_entry.id   AF-A0AAE1RGT7-F1
#
_cell.length_a   1.000
_cell.length_b   1.000
_cell.length_c   1.000
_cell.angle_alpha   90.00
_cell.angle_beta   90.00
_cell.angle_gamma   90.00
#
_symmetry.space_group_name_H-M   'P 1'
#
loop_
_entity.id
_entity.type
_entity.pdbx_description
1 polymer ?
#
loop_
_entity_poly.entity_id
_entity_poly.type
_entity_poly.pdbx_seq_one_letter_code
_entity_poly.pdbx_strand_id
1 'polypeptide(L)'
;MEDTSNFNRHRQTVAKSNSRKTNNHRRPDNSIMETFTEEHDYSLEEGDSEMWNNFSNNFRQVQSVLDRNRLLIQQVNDNHQSRTHNSMVQNVGLIQELNGNISKVASIYSDFNTDFTNMVHQRKN
;
A
#
# COMPACT_ATOMS: atom_id res chain seq x y z
N MET A 1 -46.38 47.43 25.68
CA MET A 1 -47.06 46.88 24.50
C MET A 1 -46.23 45.72 24.02
N GLU A 2 -46.82 44.54 24.12
CA GLU A 2 -46.32 43.25 23.68
C GLU A 2 -46.25 43.21 22.14
N ASP A 3 -45.31 42.44 21.59
CA ASP A 3 -45.59 41.36 20.62
C ASP A 3 -44.26 40.72 20.14
N THR A 4 -43.91 39.53 20.63
CA THR A 4 -44.22 38.18 20.10
C THR A 4 -43.34 37.79 18.90
N SER A 5 -42.35 36.92 19.11
CA SER A 5 -42.40 35.45 19.00
C SER A 5 -42.23 34.93 17.58
N ASN A 6 -41.15 34.19 17.33
CA ASN A 6 -41.17 32.88 16.64
C ASN A 6 -39.75 32.45 16.24
N PHE A 7 -39.17 31.52 16.99
CA PHE A 7 -38.43 30.45 16.34
C PHE A 7 -38.94 29.13 16.88
N ASN A 8 -39.59 28.42 15.96
CA ASN A 8 -40.41 27.25 16.17
C ASN A 8 -39.60 26.11 16.81
N ARG A 9 -40.20 25.51 17.85
CA ARG A 9 -39.83 24.20 18.36
C ARG A 9 -40.09 23.16 17.28
N HIS A 10 -39.20 22.21 17.09
CA HIS A 10 -39.63 20.88 16.66
C HIS A 10 -38.84 19.79 17.35
N ARG A 11 -39.56 19.05 18.19
CA ARG A 11 -39.15 17.85 18.90
C ARG A 11 -39.86 16.70 18.18
N GLN A 12 -39.12 15.77 17.58
CA GLN A 12 -39.62 14.47 17.11
C GLN A 12 -38.52 13.43 17.44
N THR A 13 -38.65 12.65 18.51
CA THR A 13 -39.37 11.37 18.66
C THR A 13 -38.83 10.23 17.81
N VAL A 14 -38.51 9.16 18.54
CA VAL A 14 -37.97 7.86 18.15
C VAL A 14 -38.88 7.15 17.15
N ALA A 15 -38.30 6.62 16.06
CA ALA A 15 -38.94 5.60 15.23
C ALA A 15 -37.90 4.55 14.81
N LYS A 16 -38.04 3.35 15.38
CA LYS A 16 -37.45 2.11 14.86
C LYS A 16 -38.02 1.84 13.47
N SER A 17 -37.16 1.56 12.50
CA SER A 17 -37.56 0.95 11.24
C SER A 17 -36.66 -0.24 10.95
N ASN A 18 -37.21 -1.43 11.19
CA ASN A 18 -36.69 -2.70 10.73
C ASN A 18 -36.73 -2.72 9.20
N SER A 19 -35.57 -2.82 8.54
CA SER A 19 -35.50 -3.19 7.13
C SER A 19 -34.87 -4.58 7.01
N ARG A 20 -35.72 -5.55 6.67
CA ARG A 20 -35.36 -6.94 6.37
C ARG A 20 -34.53 -6.95 5.09
N LYS A 21 -33.23 -7.27 5.18
CA LYS A 21 -32.43 -7.64 4.01
C LYS A 21 -32.55 -9.14 3.78
N THR A 22 -33.24 -9.50 2.70
CA THR A 22 -33.28 -10.87 2.17
C THR A 22 -31.93 -11.17 1.51
N ASN A 23 -31.13 -12.04 2.12
CA ASN A 23 -29.91 -12.52 1.49
C ASN A 23 -30.25 -13.56 0.42
N ASN A 24 -30.24 -13.13 -0.83
CA ASN A 24 -30.22 -14.00 -2.00
C ASN A 24 -28.91 -14.80 -2.00
N HIS A 25 -28.88 -15.94 -1.32
CA HIS A 25 -27.87 -16.96 -1.55
C HIS A 25 -28.20 -17.67 -2.86
N ARG A 26 -27.84 -17.05 -3.99
CA ARG A 26 -27.62 -17.79 -5.23
C ARG A 26 -26.44 -18.72 -4.98
N ARG A 27 -26.72 -19.99 -4.72
CA ARG A 27 -25.74 -21.08 -4.83
C ARG A 27 -25.24 -21.09 -6.28
N PRO A 28 -23.93 -20.97 -6.53
CA PRO A 28 -23.37 -21.41 -7.79
C PRO A 28 -23.42 -22.93 -7.80
N ASP A 29 -23.98 -23.42 -8.90
CA ASP A 29 -24.05 -24.80 -9.33
C ASP A 29 -22.66 -25.48 -9.24
N ASN A 30 -22.60 -26.60 -8.52
CA ASN A 30 -21.37 -27.37 -8.33
C ASN A 30 -21.25 -28.37 -9.49
N SER A 31 -21.10 -27.84 -10.70
CA SER A 31 -20.88 -28.61 -11.92
C SER A 31 -19.40 -28.54 -12.29
N ILE A 32 -18.71 -29.65 -11.99
CA ILE A 32 -17.48 -30.11 -12.64
C ILE A 32 -16.28 -29.15 -12.50
N MET A 33 -15.63 -29.20 -11.33
CA MET A 33 -14.19 -28.95 -11.25
C MET A 33 -13.50 -30.24 -11.69
N GLU A 34 -13.38 -30.44 -13.00
CA GLU A 34 -12.32 -31.30 -13.52
C GLU A 34 -11.01 -30.60 -13.20
N THR A 35 -10.43 -31.03 -12.09
CA THR A 35 -9.03 -30.78 -11.75
C THR A 35 -8.21 -31.35 -12.89
N PHE A 36 -7.87 -30.52 -13.86
CA PHE A 36 -6.68 -30.70 -14.68
C PHE A 36 -5.49 -30.48 -13.75
N THR A 37 -5.19 -31.45 -12.89
CA THR A 37 -3.83 -31.66 -12.39
C THR A 37 -3.03 -32.18 -13.57
N GLU A 38 -2.71 -31.26 -14.48
CA GLU A 38 -1.41 -31.36 -15.13
C GLU A 38 -0.41 -31.18 -13.98
N GLU A 39 0.15 -32.29 -13.51
CA GLU A 39 1.41 -32.27 -12.77
C GLU A 39 2.47 -31.75 -13.72
N HIS A 40 2.46 -30.44 -13.95
CA HIS A 40 3.60 -29.76 -14.51
C HIS A 40 4.61 -29.70 -13.37
N ASP A 41 5.62 -30.57 -13.45
CA ASP A 41 6.82 -30.51 -12.64
C ASP A 41 7.48 -29.13 -12.89
N TYR A 42 7.06 -28.12 -12.12
CA TYR A 42 7.79 -26.87 -12.02
C TYR A 42 8.99 -27.12 -11.10
N SER A 43 9.90 -27.99 -11.54
CA SER A 43 11.23 -28.02 -10.97
C SER A 43 11.87 -26.68 -11.34
N LEU A 44 11.70 -25.69 -10.45
CA LEU A 44 12.39 -24.42 -10.51
C LEU A 44 13.88 -24.76 -10.56
N GLU A 45 14.51 -24.55 -11.73
CA GLU A 45 15.95 -24.72 -11.84
C GLU A 45 16.63 -23.87 -10.75
N GLU A 46 17.76 -24.34 -10.24
CA GLU A 46 18.47 -23.69 -9.12
C GLU A 46 18.72 -22.19 -9.37
N GLY A 47 18.90 -21.79 -10.63
CA GLY A 47 19.00 -20.39 -11.06
C GLY A 47 17.71 -19.55 -10.93
N ASP A 48 16.53 -20.15 -11.04
CA ASP A 48 15.24 -19.46 -10.80
C ASP A 48 14.99 -19.23 -9.31
N SER A 49 15.46 -20.14 -8.45
CA SER A 49 15.41 -19.98 -6.99
C SER A 49 16.30 -18.83 -6.50
N GLU A 50 17.53 -18.73 -7.02
CA GLU A 50 18.44 -17.63 -6.71
C GLU A 50 17.88 -16.28 -7.17
N MET A 51 17.30 -16.21 -8.37
CA MET A 51 16.64 -15.01 -8.89
C MET A 51 15.49 -14.55 -7.99
N TRP A 52 14.64 -15.49 -7.55
CA TRP A 52 13.53 -15.19 -6.64
C TRP A 52 14.01 -14.71 -5.27
N ASN A 53 15.11 -15.28 -4.76
CA ASN A 53 15.71 -14.83 -3.50
C ASN A 53 16.24 -13.40 -3.61
N ASN A 54 16.96 -13.07 -4.70
CA ASN A 54 17.44 -11.70 -4.94
C ASN A 54 16.28 -10.72 -5.06
N PHE A 55 15.23 -11.06 -5.83
CA PHE A 55 14.03 -10.25 -5.95
C PHE A 55 13.37 -9.99 -4.59
N SER A 56 13.15 -11.05 -3.80
CA SER A 56 12.54 -10.95 -2.47
C SER A 56 13.35 -10.03 -1.55
N ASN A 57 14.68 -10.13 -1.58
CA ASN A 57 15.56 -9.28 -0.80
C ASN A 57 15.50 -7.81 -1.24
N ASN A 58 15.57 -7.54 -2.55
CA ASN A 58 15.46 -6.18 -3.09
C ASN A 58 14.10 -5.56 -2.77
N PHE A 59 13.02 -6.35 -2.87
CA PHE A 59 11.69 -5.91 -2.51
C PHE A 59 11.58 -5.53 -1.02
N ARG A 60 12.10 -6.38 -0.11
CA ARG A 60 12.12 -6.08 1.33
C ARG A 60 12.94 -4.83 1.65
N GLN A 61 14.03 -4.60 0.93
CA GLN A 61 14.82 -3.37 1.07
C GLN A 61 14.05 -2.14 0.64
N VAL A 62 13.39 -2.17 -0.52
CA VAL A 62 12.54 -1.07 -0.99
C VAL A 62 11.41 -0.80 0.01
N GLN A 63 10.73 -1.84 0.50
CA GLN A 63 9.70 -1.71 1.52
C GLN A 63 10.21 -0.98 2.77
N SER A 64 11.37 -1.41 3.30
CA SER A 64 11.96 -0.75 4.48
C SER A 64 12.28 0.73 4.24
N VAL A 65 12.75 1.09 3.05
CA VAL A 65 13.03 2.48 2.68
C VAL A 65 11.73 3.29 2.55
N LEU A 66 10.67 2.71 1.98
CA LEU A 66 9.37 3.38 1.84
C LEU A 66 8.65 3.53 3.19
N ASP A 67 8.78 2.56 4.09
CA ASP A 67 8.29 2.66 5.46
C ASP A 67 8.99 3.81 6.20
N ARG A 68 10.30 3.96 6.00
CA ARG A 68 11.04 5.12 6.51
C ARG A 68 10.53 6.43 5.91
N ASN A 69 10.28 6.50 4.61
CA ASN A 69 9.70 7.68 3.97
C ASN A 69 8.36 8.07 4.58
N ARG A 70 7.51 7.08 4.90
CA ARG A 70 6.24 7.34 5.57
C ARG A 70 6.43 8.05 6.92
N LEU A 71 7.37 7.59 7.73
CA LEU A 71 7.67 8.21 9.03
C LEU A 71 8.27 9.62 8.87
N LEU A 72 9.16 9.81 7.91
CA LEU A 72 9.76 11.12 7.62
C LEU A 72 8.69 12.13 7.18
N ILE A 73 7.76 11.74 6.30
CA ILE A 73 6.66 12.61 5.85
C ILE A 73 5.75 12.96 7.04
N GLN A 74 5.46 12.00 7.92
CA GLN A 74 4.71 12.30 9.14
C GLN A 74 5.41 13.34 10.00
N GLN A 75 6.72 13.18 10.26
CA GLN A 75 7.50 14.14 11.04
C GLN A 75 7.57 15.53 10.37
N VAL A 76 7.71 15.59 9.05
CA VAL A 76 7.67 16.84 8.28
C VAL A 76 6.33 17.55 8.51
N ASN A 77 5.23 16.81 8.42
CA ASN A 77 3.88 17.35 8.64
C ASN A 77 3.69 17.84 10.07
N ASP A 78 4.12 17.08 11.07
CA ASP A 78 4.03 17.45 12.49
C ASP A 78 4.82 18.75 12.76
N ASN A 79 6.02 18.84 12.20
CA ASN A 79 6.86 20.04 12.25
C ASN A 79 6.21 21.26 11.58
N HIS A 80 5.53 21.07 10.45
CA HIS A 80 4.76 22.13 9.80
C HIS A 80 3.57 22.60 10.66
N GLN A 81 2.89 21.67 11.34
CA GLN A 81 1.77 21.97 12.22
C GLN A 81 2.19 22.72 13.48
N SER A 82 3.40 22.46 14.01
CA SER A 82 3.92 23.16 15.19
C SER A 82 4.17 24.66 14.94
N ARG A 83 4.39 25.06 13.68
CA ARG A 83 4.65 26.45 13.24
C ARG A 83 5.83 27.12 13.94
N THR A 84 6.75 26.34 14.51
CA THR A 84 7.97 26.88 15.11
C THR A 84 9.09 26.98 14.06
N HIS A 85 9.91 28.03 14.15
CA HIS A 85 11.03 28.20 13.23
C HIS A 85 12.00 27.00 13.27
N ASN A 86 12.29 26.49 14.47
CA ASN A 86 13.18 25.35 14.64
C ASN A 86 12.66 24.08 13.96
N SER A 87 11.37 23.75 14.11
CA SER A 87 10.75 22.60 13.42
C SER A 87 10.82 22.73 11.90
N MET A 88 10.62 23.94 11.36
CA MET A 88 10.72 24.18 9.92
C MET A 88 12.14 24.01 9.39
N VAL A 89 13.16 24.38 10.16
CA VAL A 89 14.57 24.13 9.79
C VAL A 89 14.86 22.62 9.79
N GLN A 90 14.33 21.86 10.76
CA GLN A 90 14.47 20.40 10.79
C GLN A 90 13.87 19.70 9.56
N ASN A 91 12.79 20.25 8.99
CA ASN A 91 12.19 19.70 7.76
C ASN A 91 13.15 19.66 6.57
N VAL A 92 14.13 20.57 6.51
CA VAL A 92 15.16 20.54 5.44
C VAL A 92 15.94 19.24 5.49
N GLY A 93 16.39 18.81 6.67
CA GLY A 93 17.11 17.55 6.86
C GLY A 93 16.23 16.33 6.57
N LEU A 94 14.98 16.34 7.02
CA LEU A 94 14.02 15.24 6.76
C LEU A 94 13.74 15.09 5.25
N ILE A 95 13.59 16.20 4.52
CA ILE A 95 13.37 16.19 3.07
C ILE A 95 14.62 15.75 2.32
N GLN A 96 15.82 16.12 2.80
CA GLN A 96 17.07 15.59 2.24
C GLN A 96 17.15 14.07 2.39
N GLU A 97 16.77 13.53 3.55
CA GLU A 97 16.70 12.07 3.77
C GLU A 97 15.67 11.42 2.84
N LEU A 98 14.48 12.02 2.67
CA LEU A 98 13.47 11.56 1.70
C LEU A 98 14.03 11.46 0.28
N ASN A 99 14.73 12.50 -0.18
CA ASN A 99 15.34 12.52 -1.52
C ASN A 99 16.43 11.45 -1.68
N GLY A 100 17.24 11.24 -0.63
CA GLY A 100 18.23 10.15 -0.59
C GLY A 100 17.57 8.78 -0.69
N ASN A 101 16.46 8.57 0.02
CA ASN A 101 15.70 7.33 -0.02
C ASN A 101 15.08 7.07 -1.40
N ILE A 102 14.56 8.09 -2.09
CA ILE A 102 14.08 7.95 -3.48
C ILE A 102 15.21 7.53 -4.41
N SER A 103 16.39 8.15 -4.28
CA SER A 103 17.57 7.80 -5.07
C SER A 103 18.01 6.35 -4.81
N LYS A 104 17.96 5.90 -3.55
CA LYS A 104 18.24 4.51 -3.16
C LYS A 104 17.26 3.53 -3.77
N VAL A 105 15.95 3.83 -3.74
CA VAL A 105 14.93 2.97 -4.37
C VAL A 105 15.18 2.86 -5.87
N ALA A 106 15.49 3.97 -6.55
CA ALA A 106 15.83 3.97 -7.97
C ALA A 106 17.05 3.09 -8.27
N SER A 107 18.10 3.16 -7.43
CA SER A 107 19.29 2.30 -7.55
C SER A 107 18.94 0.81 -7.44
N ILE A 108 18.20 0.41 -6.40
CA ILE A 108 17.82 -0.99 -6.18
C ILE A 108 17.05 -1.54 -7.39
N TYR A 109 16.14 -0.74 -7.95
CA TYR A 109 15.41 -1.16 -9.16
C TYR A 109 16.29 -1.25 -10.40
N SER A 110 17.25 -0.33 -10.57
CA SER A 110 18.22 -0.37 -11.68
C SER A 110 19.09 -1.62 -11.60
N ASP A 111 19.63 -1.91 -10.42
CA ASP A 111 20.49 -3.06 -10.17
C ASP A 111 19.72 -4.36 -10.42
N PHE A 112 18.52 -4.48 -9.83
CA PHE A 112 17.63 -5.62 -10.06
C PHE A 112 17.28 -5.84 -11.54
N ASN A 113 16.92 -4.76 -12.27
CA ASN A 113 16.56 -4.88 -13.68
C ASN A 113 17.75 -5.33 -14.53
N THR A 114 18.96 -4.89 -14.18
CA THR A 114 20.20 -5.31 -14.84
C THR A 114 20.48 -6.78 -14.59
N ASP A 115 20.43 -7.22 -13.33
CA ASP A 115 20.61 -8.63 -12.94
C ASP A 115 19.59 -9.55 -13.63
N PHE A 116 18.31 -9.16 -13.60
CA PHE A 116 17.23 -9.90 -14.25
C PHE A 116 17.45 -10.01 -15.77
N THR A 117 17.81 -8.89 -16.42
CA THR A 117 18.08 -8.87 -17.86
C THR A 117 19.24 -9.81 -18.19
N ASN A 118 20.34 -9.77 -17.43
CA ASN A 118 21.51 -10.62 -17.66
C ASN A 118 21.18 -12.11 -17.50
N MET A 119 20.38 -12.49 -16.50
CA MET A 119 19.96 -13.87 -16.29
C MET A 119 19.05 -14.39 -17.41
N VAL A 120 18.11 -13.57 -17.89
CA VAL A 120 17.23 -13.95 -19.02
C VAL A 120 18.03 -14.12 -20.31
N HIS A 121 19.04 -13.26 -20.56
CA HIS A 121 19.91 -13.42 -21.72
C HIS A 121 20.76 -14.68 -21.66
N GLN A 122 21.25 -15.05 -20.47
CA GLN A 122 22.02 -16.29 -20.27
C GLN A 122 21.19 -17.54 -20.56
N ARG A 123 19.87 -17.54 -20.29
CA ARG A 123 18.98 -18.67 -20.61
C ARG A 123 18.61 -18.81 -22.09
N LYS A 124 18.81 -17.76 -22.90
CA LYS A 124 18.50 -17.78 -24.33
C LYS A 124 19.64 -18.30 -25.22
N ASN A 125 20.83 -18.45 -24.66
CA ASN A 125 22.03 -18.97 -25.34
C ASN A 125 22.29 -20.42 -24.92
#